data_AF-A0A9X3MPN4-F1
#
_entry.id   AF-A0A9X3MPN4-F1
#
_cell.length_a   1.000
_cell.length_b   1.000
_cell.length_c   1.000
_cell.angle_alpha   90.00
_cell.angle_beta   90.00
_cell.angle_gamma   90.00
#
_symmetry.space_group_name_H-M   'P 1'
#
loop_
_entity.id
_entity.type
_entity.pdbx_description
1 polymer ?
#
loop_
_entity_poly.entity_id
_entity_poly.type
_entity_poly.pdbx_seq_one_letter_code
_entity_poly.pdbx_strand_id
1 'polypeptide(L)'
;MSVFTEIELRYMVGGRQLGRLATVGADGTPHVVPVAFFYNAASETIDIGGYELEDTKKFRDIARSGRAAIVIDDLASTEPWHPRGIEIRGRGEAIALPTPLIRIHPERIVSWGLTNAQSARTIRT
;
A
#
# COMPACT_ATOMS: atom_id res chain seq x y z
N MET A 1 -7.57 -11.03 -15.41
CA MET A 1 -6.11 -11.02 -15.12
C MET A 1 -5.91 -10.06 -13.96
N SER A 2 -5.01 -10.39 -13.02
CA SER A 2 -4.82 -9.55 -11.85
C SER A 2 -4.20 -8.19 -12.20
N VAL A 3 -4.51 -7.13 -11.45
CA VAL A 3 -3.83 -5.83 -11.55
C VAL A 3 -2.36 -5.91 -11.11
N PHE A 4 -1.99 -6.93 -10.35
CA PHE A 4 -0.63 -7.23 -9.91
C PHE A 4 0.04 -8.29 -10.80
N THR A 5 1.33 -8.12 -11.05
CA THR A 5 2.13 -9.19 -11.67
C THR A 5 2.38 -10.31 -10.66
N GLU A 6 2.67 -11.51 -11.16
CA GLU A 6 2.95 -12.66 -10.30
C GLU A 6 4.16 -12.43 -9.38
N ILE A 7 5.19 -11.72 -9.87
CA ILE A 7 6.39 -11.37 -9.09
C ILE A 7 6.05 -10.43 -7.93
N GLU A 8 5.20 -9.44 -8.17
CA GLU A 8 4.75 -8.50 -7.15
C GLU A 8 3.87 -9.18 -6.10
N LEU A 9 2.96 -10.06 -6.52
CA LEU A 9 2.13 -10.84 -5.60
C LEU A 9 2.98 -11.74 -4.71
N ARG A 10 3.96 -12.46 -5.28
CA ARG A 10 4.89 -13.28 -4.49
C ARG A 10 5.68 -12.43 -3.50
N TYR A 11 6.13 -11.25 -3.91
CA TYR A 11 6.85 -10.34 -3.02
C TYR A 11 5.99 -9.87 -1.83
N MET A 12 4.76 -9.42 -2.09
CA MET A 12 3.86 -8.91 -1.06
C MET A 12 3.36 -10.00 -0.11
N VAL A 13 3.02 -11.19 -0.62
CA VAL A 13 2.42 -12.27 0.18
C VAL A 13 3.48 -13.14 0.88
N GLY A 14 4.66 -13.28 0.27
CA GLY A 14 5.72 -14.16 0.78
C GLY A 14 6.66 -13.54 1.82
N GLY A 15 6.54 -12.25 2.10
CA GLY A 15 7.50 -11.51 2.92
C GLY A 15 7.01 -11.11 4.32
N ARG A 16 7.93 -10.56 5.12
CA ARG A 16 7.68 -10.04 6.48
C ARG A 16 7.80 -8.51 6.52
N GLN A 17 7.58 -7.83 5.39
CA GLN A 17 7.74 -6.38 5.29
C GLN A 17 6.58 -5.64 5.96
N LEU A 18 6.86 -4.41 6.39
CA LEU A 18 5.82 -3.44 6.76
C LEU A 18 5.51 -2.53 5.57
N GLY A 19 4.27 -2.05 5.52
CA GLY A 19 3.89 -0.95 4.66
C GLY A 19 4.25 0.41 5.28
N ARG A 20 4.53 1.40 4.44
CA ARG A 20 4.65 2.81 4.82
C ARG A 20 3.51 3.55 4.13
N LEU A 21 2.45 3.81 4.89
CA LEU A 21 1.24 4.43 4.39
C LEU A 21 1.39 5.95 4.44
N ALA A 22 1.21 6.58 3.28
CA ALA A 22 1.08 8.02 3.13
C ALA A 22 -0.39 8.42 2.93
N THR A 23 -0.81 9.47 3.65
CA THR A 23 -2.15 10.07 3.64
C THR A 23 -2.03 11.60 3.66
N VAL A 24 -3.13 12.31 3.36
CA VAL A 24 -3.13 13.78 3.26
C VAL A 24 -4.07 14.40 4.30
N GLY A 25 -3.50 15.29 5.13
CA GLY A 25 -4.19 16.08 6.15
C GLY A 25 -5.24 17.05 5.58
N ALA A 26 -6.09 17.62 6.44
CA ALA A 26 -7.17 18.52 6.02
C ALA A 26 -6.63 19.85 5.48
N ASP A 27 -5.46 20.23 5.98
CA ASP A 27 -4.62 21.35 5.59
C ASP A 27 -3.68 21.02 4.41
N GLY A 28 -3.76 19.81 3.86
CA GLY A 28 -2.83 19.33 2.83
C GLY A 28 -1.51 18.77 3.37
N THR A 29 -1.27 18.76 4.68
CA THR A 29 -0.02 18.25 5.27
C THR A 29 0.12 16.74 5.01
N PRO A 30 1.25 16.27 4.44
CA PRO A 30 1.47 14.84 4.24
C PRO A 30 1.71 14.15 5.59
N HIS A 31 1.17 12.94 5.72
CA HIS A 31 1.33 12.10 6.91
C HIS A 31 1.76 10.71 6.49
N VAL A 32 2.86 10.21 7.09
CA VAL A 32 3.42 8.89 6.80
C VAL A 32 3.58 8.08 8.09
N VAL A 33 3.13 6.82 8.07
CA VAL A 33 3.21 5.91 9.21
C VAL A 33 3.46 4.46 8.77
N PRO A 34 4.20 3.66 9.56
CA PRO A 34 4.32 2.23 9.30
C PRO A 34 3.00 1.51 9.60
N VAL A 35 2.67 0.49 8.81
CA VAL A 35 1.45 -0.31 8.93
C VAL A 35 1.72 -1.77 8.60
N ALA A 36 0.98 -2.68 9.23
CA ALA A 36 0.77 -4.01 8.65
C ALA A 36 -0.22 -3.89 7.48
N PHE A 37 -0.11 -4.77 6.51
CA PHE A 37 -0.99 -4.78 5.34
C PHE A 37 -1.30 -6.22 4.93
N PHE A 38 -2.39 -6.38 4.17
CA PHE A 38 -2.78 -7.65 3.57
C PHE A 38 -3.20 -7.38 2.12
N TYR A 39 -2.78 -8.27 1.21
CA TYR A 39 -3.34 -8.27 -0.13
C TYR A 39 -4.69 -9.00 -0.14
N ASN A 40 -5.74 -8.31 -0.58
CA ASN A 40 -7.07 -8.89 -0.74
C ASN A 40 -7.27 -9.32 -2.20
N ALA A 41 -7.16 -10.62 -2.46
CA ALA A 41 -7.27 -11.17 -3.81
C ALA A 41 -8.67 -11.05 -4.43
N ALA A 42 -9.73 -10.96 -3.62
CA ALA A 42 -11.10 -10.88 -4.13
C ALA A 42 -11.43 -9.49 -4.70
N SER A 43 -10.84 -8.44 -4.13
CA SER A 43 -11.03 -7.05 -4.56
C SER A 43 -9.79 -6.43 -5.22
N GLU A 44 -8.70 -7.19 -5.31
CA GLU A 44 -7.40 -6.74 -5.83
C GLU A 44 -6.86 -5.47 -5.14
N THR A 45 -7.04 -5.40 -3.82
CA THR A 45 -6.71 -4.22 -3.03
C THR A 45 -5.66 -4.50 -1.95
N ILE A 46 -5.11 -3.43 -1.38
CA ILE A 46 -4.31 -3.49 -0.17
C ILE A 46 -5.16 -3.06 1.02
N ASP A 47 -5.31 -3.98 1.97
CA ASP A 47 -6.13 -3.83 3.16
C ASP A 47 -5.22 -3.60 4.38
N ILE A 48 -5.53 -2.59 5.18
CA ILE A 48 -4.78 -2.18 6.36
C ILE A 48 -5.72 -2.17 7.57
N GLY A 49 -5.49 -3.09 8.49
CA GLY A 49 -6.15 -3.13 9.80
C GLY A 49 -5.33 -2.45 10.89
N GLY A 50 -5.82 -2.51 12.13
CA GLY A 50 -5.09 -2.05 13.30
C GLY A 50 -5.98 -1.82 14.52
N TYR A 51 -5.35 -1.55 15.66
CA TYR A 51 -6.04 -1.15 16.88
C TYR A 51 -6.64 0.25 16.74
N GLU A 52 -7.88 0.41 17.24
CA GLU A 52 -8.61 1.69 17.28
C GLU A 52 -8.54 2.44 15.95
N LEU A 53 -8.66 1.71 14.82
CA LEU A 53 -8.29 2.23 13.52
C LEU A 53 -9.08 3.50 13.16
N GLU A 54 -10.36 3.56 13.50
CA GLU A 54 -11.24 4.71 13.27
C GLU A 54 -10.77 5.99 13.97
N ASP A 55 -10.11 5.85 15.12
CA ASP A 55 -9.58 6.96 15.92
C ASP A 55 -8.18 7.41 15.44
N THR A 56 -7.62 6.76 14.42
CA THR A 56 -6.30 7.13 13.90
C THR A 56 -6.37 8.27 12.89
N LYS A 57 -5.30 9.08 12.85
CA LYS A 57 -5.14 10.15 11.86
C LYS A 57 -5.23 9.64 10.42
N LYS A 58 -4.58 8.50 10.11
CA LYS A 58 -4.61 7.88 8.77
C LYS A 58 -6.02 7.53 8.31
N PHE A 59 -6.89 7.05 9.20
CA PHE A 59 -8.27 6.71 8.87
C PHE A 59 -9.09 7.96 8.57
N ARG A 60 -9.03 8.98 9.43
CA ARG A 60 -9.70 10.28 9.19
C ARG A 60 -9.20 10.96 7.91
N ASP A 61 -7.90 10.90 7.65
CA ASP A 61 -7.31 11.49 6.44
C ASP A 61 -7.81 10.81 5.17
N ILE A 62 -7.94 9.49 5.18
CA ILE A 62 -8.50 8.71 4.05
C ILE A 62 -9.99 8.93 3.89
N ALA A 63 -10.76 8.91 4.99
CA ALA A 63 -12.20 9.15 4.96
C ALA A 63 -12.55 10.50 4.31
N ARG A 64 -11.71 11.53 4.53
CA ARG A 64 -11.90 12.86 3.96
C ARG A 64 -11.35 12.99 2.54
N SER A 65 -10.11 12.56 2.30
CA SER A 65 -9.42 12.84 1.03
C SER A 65 -9.71 11.79 -0.05
N GLY A 66 -10.04 10.56 0.35
CA GLY A 66 -10.13 9.42 -0.56
C GLY A 66 -8.79 9.06 -1.21
N ARG A 67 -7.65 9.56 -0.72
CA ARG A 67 -6.32 9.36 -1.32
C ARG A 67 -5.39 8.62 -0.36
N ALA A 68 -4.70 7.62 -0.89
CA ALA A 68 -3.67 6.91 -0.16
C ALA A 68 -2.53 6.48 -1.10
N ALA A 69 -1.33 6.37 -0.55
CA ALA A 69 -0.23 5.66 -1.17
C ALA A 69 0.47 4.79 -0.14
N ILE A 70 0.98 3.63 -0.53
CA ILE A 70 1.73 2.73 0.34
C ILE A 70 3.00 2.27 -0.36
N VAL A 71 4.11 2.29 0.37
CA VAL A 71 5.35 1.63 -0.02
C VAL A 71 5.53 0.38 0.83
N ILE A 72 5.78 -0.76 0.18
CA ILE A 72 6.18 -2.02 0.80
C ILE A 72 7.61 -2.29 0.35
N ASP A 73 8.55 -2.27 1.28
CA ASP A 73 9.99 -2.37 0.98
C ASP A 73 10.74 -3.24 1.99
N ASP A 74 11.89 -3.73 1.53
CA ASP A 74 12.95 -4.37 2.31
C ASP A 74 14.31 -4.25 1.59
N LEU A 75 15.34 -4.80 2.22
CA LEU A 75 16.66 -5.00 1.61
C LEU A 75 16.81 -6.48 1.27
N ALA A 76 17.05 -6.79 -0.01
CA ALA A 76 17.41 -8.16 -0.40
C ALA A 76 18.86 -8.49 0.01
N SER A 77 19.74 -7.49 0.01
CA SER A 77 21.09 -7.55 0.55
C SER A 77 21.55 -6.16 1.00
N THR A 78 22.45 -6.12 1.99
CA THR A 78 23.18 -4.91 2.40
C THR A 78 24.57 -4.82 1.77
N GLU A 79 25.12 -5.94 1.29
CA GLU A 79 26.40 -6.01 0.58
C GLU A 79 26.32 -7.11 -0.50
N PRO A 80 26.22 -6.75 -1.80
CA PRO A 80 26.03 -5.39 -2.31
C PRO A 80 24.68 -4.79 -1.89
N TRP A 81 24.59 -3.46 -1.85
CA TRP A 81 23.35 -2.75 -1.51
C TRP A 81 22.24 -3.01 -2.54
N HIS A 82 21.19 -3.74 -2.15
CA HIS A 82 20.07 -4.10 -3.03
C HIS A 82 18.71 -3.86 -2.38
N PRO A 83 18.18 -2.61 -2.43
CA PRO A 83 16.83 -2.31 -2.02
C PRO A 83 15.81 -2.77 -3.07
N ARG A 84 14.67 -3.24 -2.60
CA ARG A 84 13.54 -3.60 -3.47
C ARG A 84 12.23 -3.21 -2.81
N GLY A 85 11.19 -3.06 -3.64
CA GLY A 85 9.90 -2.68 -3.12
C GLY A 85 8.86 -2.43 -4.18
N ILE A 86 7.66 -2.13 -3.69
CA ILE A 86 6.49 -1.77 -4.48
C ILE A 86 5.85 -0.54 -3.85
N GLU A 87 5.58 0.46 -4.68
CA GLU A 87 4.73 1.59 -4.37
C GLU A 87 3.37 1.41 -5.05
N ILE A 88 2.31 1.61 -4.29
CA ILE A 88 0.93 1.55 -4.77
C ILE A 88 0.26 2.86 -4.40
N ARG A 89 -0.32 3.55 -5.39
CA ARG A 89 -1.10 4.78 -5.20
C ARG A 89 -2.51 4.55 -5.71
N GLY A 90 -3.48 5.17 -5.05
CA GLY A 90 -4.82 5.23 -5.60
C GLY A 90 -5.85 5.73 -4.61
N ARG A 91 -7.10 5.30 -4.83
CA ARG A 91 -8.22 5.65 -3.98
C ARG A 91 -8.13 4.89 -2.66
N GLY A 92 -8.10 5.64 -1.57
CA GLY A 92 -8.26 5.11 -0.22
C GLY A 92 -9.73 5.09 0.18
N GLU A 93 -10.15 4.04 0.86
CA GLU A 93 -11.49 3.87 1.42
C GLU A 93 -11.35 3.54 2.90
N ALA A 94 -12.04 4.30 3.75
CA ALA A 94 -12.10 4.07 5.19
C ALA A 94 -13.41 3.36 5.51
N ILE A 95 -13.34 2.09 5.87
CA ILE A 95 -14.48 1.20 6.15
C ILE A 95 -14.58 1.04 7.67
N ALA A 96 -15.69 1.46 8.27
CA ALA A 96 -15.87 1.38 9.73
C ALA A 96 -16.42 0.02 10.19
N LEU A 97 -17.34 -0.59 9.43
CA LEU A 97 -18.08 -1.78 9.83
C LEU A 97 -17.94 -2.92 8.82
N PRO A 98 -18.08 -4.20 9.24
CA PRO A 98 -18.23 -4.66 10.62
C PRO A 98 -16.92 -4.66 11.42
N THR A 99 -15.77 -4.61 10.73
CA THR A 99 -14.44 -4.49 11.33
C THR A 99 -13.72 -3.33 10.64
N PRO A 100 -13.20 -2.34 11.38
CA PRO A 100 -12.53 -1.20 10.80
C PRO A 100 -11.35 -1.58 9.90
N LEU A 101 -11.32 -1.01 8.70
CA LEU A 101 -10.34 -1.30 7.67
C LEU A 101 -10.08 -0.06 6.81
N ILE A 102 -8.81 0.15 6.45
CA ILE A 102 -8.44 1.02 5.33
C ILE A 102 -8.19 0.14 4.10
N ARG A 103 -8.85 0.44 2.99
CA ARG A 103 -8.65 -0.24 1.71
C ARG A 103 -8.05 0.70 0.68
N ILE A 104 -7.00 0.26 0.00
CA ILE A 104 -6.37 1.00 -1.10
C ILE A 104 -6.68 0.29 -2.40
N HIS A 105 -7.42 0.97 -3.27
CA HIS A 105 -7.72 0.55 -4.64
C HIS A 105 -6.57 1.01 -5.55
N PRO A 106 -5.78 0.10 -6.15
CA PRO A 106 -4.62 0.49 -6.95
C PRO A 106 -5.02 1.24 -8.23
N GLU A 107 -4.49 2.45 -8.40
CA GLU A 107 -4.58 3.24 -9.64
C GLU A 107 -3.20 3.35 -10.33
N ARG A 108 -2.13 3.29 -9.54
CA ARG A 108 -0.75 3.28 -10.04
C ARG A 108 0.11 2.35 -9.20
N ILE A 109 0.90 1.53 -9.88
CA ILE A 109 1.82 0.57 -9.27
C ILE A 109 3.20 0.77 -9.87
N VAL A 110 4.20 0.91 -8.99
CA VAL A 110 5.61 1.01 -9.36
C VAL A 110 6.38 -0.01 -8.53
N SER A 111 7.22 -0.83 -9.16
CA SER A 111 8.06 -1.80 -8.47
C SER A 111 9.51 -1.73 -8.95
N TRP A 112 10.44 -1.93 -8.02
CA TRP A 112 11.88 -1.86 -8.25
C TRP A 112 12.60 -2.97 -7.50
N GLY A 113 13.75 -3.40 -8.01
CA GLY A 113 14.59 -4.41 -7.36
C GLY A 113 13.99 -5.82 -7.28
N LEU A 114 12.77 -6.03 -7.81
CA LEU A 114 12.11 -7.34 -7.93
C LEU A 114 12.49 -8.09 -9.21
N THR A 115 12.90 -7.34 -10.23
CA THR A 115 13.48 -7.84 -11.48
C THR A 115 14.64 -6.92 -11.89
N ASN A 116 15.32 -7.24 -12.98
CA ASN A 116 16.42 -6.41 -13.50
C ASN A 116 15.95 -5.03 -14.00
N ALA A 117 14.67 -4.87 -14.31
CA ALA A 117 14.09 -3.59 -14.73
C ALA A 117 13.07 -3.07 -13.72
N GLN A 118 12.97 -1.75 -13.61
CA GLN A 118 11.86 -1.11 -12.93
C GLN A 118 10.57 -1.33 -13.73
N SER A 119 9.47 -1.59 -13.03
CA SER A 119 8.13 -1.67 -13.62
C SER A 119 7.29 -0.50 -13.11
N ALA A 120 6.53 0.14 -14.00
CA ALA A 120 5.62 1.21 -13.64
C ALA A 120 4.38 1.16 -14.54
N ARG A 121 3.19 1.09 -13.94
CA ARG A 121 1.93 1.02 -14.69
C ARG A 121 0.81 1.82 -14.03
N THR A 122 -0.08 2.34 -14.86
CA THR A 122 -1.35 2.94 -14.44
C THR A 122 -2.46 1.94 -14.71
N ILE A 123 -3.29 1.68 -13.72
CA ILE A 123 -4.46 0.81 -13.81
C ILE A 123 -5.62 1.66 -14.32
N ARG A 124 -6.17 1.29 -15.48
CA ARG A 124 -7.37 1.92 -16.00
C ARG A 124 -8.57 1.13 -15.47
N THR A 125 -9.35 1.75 -14.59
CA THR A 125 -10.70 1.31 -14.21
C THR A 125 -11.67 1.52 -15.35
#